data_AF-A0A2M7H1I7-F1
#
_entry.id   AF-A0A2M7H1I7-F1
#
_cell.length_a   1.000
_cell.length_b   1.000
_cell.length_c   1.000
_cell.angle_alpha   90.00
_cell.angle_beta   90.00
_cell.angle_gamma   90.00
#
_symmetry.space_group_name_H-M   'P 1'
#
loop_
_entity.id
_entity.type
_entity.pdbx_description
1 polymer ?
#
loop_
_entity_poly.entity_id
_entity_poly.type
_entity_poly.pdbx_seq_one_letter_code
_entity_poly.pdbx_strand_id
1 'polypeptide(L)'
;MDNTVGSPPTSRRSDPVTTEVKNQNGLVLTSHYTPTSLLRNVPEYITGYADGEGCFTVTFNRKLKANLGWEAKPSFSVSQNEDKRQVLDIIQKYFDCGYIRRDYADKTVKYEVRNHNDLMVKIIPHFEKFPFLSGKKRDFELFKKICGIIDRKAHLQKDSFIKIVNLAYQMNGSGKRRRPAKEIINSLR
;
A
#
# COMPACT_ATOMS: atom_id res chain seq x y z
N MET A 1 -9.38 46.33 60.68
CA MET A 1 -9.77 44.93 60.94
C MET A 1 -11.06 44.72 60.17
N ASP A 2 -10.95 44.62 58.85
CA ASP A 2 -10.74 43.36 58.12
C ASP A 2 -12.05 42.59 57.95
N ASN A 3 -12.67 42.72 56.77
CA ASN A 3 -12.98 41.55 55.95
C ASN A 3 -13.45 41.94 54.53
N THR A 4 -12.94 41.14 53.62
CA THR A 4 -12.89 41.21 52.17
C THR A 4 -14.13 40.61 51.51
N VAL A 5 -14.66 41.28 50.48
CA VAL A 5 -15.34 40.62 49.34
C VAL A 5 -14.95 41.37 48.07
N GLY A 6 -14.21 40.71 47.19
CA GLY A 6 -13.85 41.20 45.86
C GLY A 6 -13.62 40.02 44.91
N SER A 7 -14.57 39.83 44.00
CA SER A 7 -14.58 38.83 42.93
C SER A 7 -13.44 39.03 41.90
N PRO A 8 -13.10 38.02 41.07
CA PRO A 8 -11.90 38.03 40.24
C PRO A 8 -12.13 38.73 38.89
N PRO A 9 -11.16 39.49 38.36
CA PRO A 9 -11.14 39.83 36.94
C PRO A 9 -10.26 38.86 36.15
N THR A 10 -10.89 38.07 35.29
CA THR A 10 -10.27 37.32 34.19
C THR A 10 -9.81 38.28 33.08
N SER A 11 -8.51 38.30 32.77
CA SER A 11 -7.96 38.96 31.57
C SER A 11 -6.52 38.44 31.37
N ARG A 12 -5.96 38.11 30.20
CA ARG A 12 -6.30 38.28 28.78
C ARG A 12 -5.69 37.10 28.00
N ARG A 13 -6.35 36.65 26.95
CA ARG A 13 -5.69 35.91 25.86
C ARG A 13 -4.78 36.91 25.13
N SER A 14 -3.54 36.52 24.88
CA SER A 14 -2.60 37.29 24.07
C SER A 14 -3.03 37.23 22.61
N ASP A 15 -3.49 38.36 22.06
CA ASP A 15 -3.70 38.54 20.63
C ASP A 15 -2.35 38.55 19.89
N PRO A 16 -2.27 38.00 18.66
CA PRO A 16 -1.04 38.02 17.89
C PRO A 16 -0.70 39.45 17.45
N VAL A 17 0.54 39.86 17.74
CA VAL A 17 1.12 41.14 17.33
C VAL A 17 1.22 41.19 15.81
N THR A 18 0.54 42.18 15.22
CA THR A 18 0.63 42.51 13.79
C THR A 18 1.66 43.62 13.63
N THR A 19 2.77 43.35 12.94
CA THR A 19 3.75 44.40 12.59
C THR A 19 3.57 44.76 11.12
N GLU A 20 3.16 46.00 10.85
CA GLU A 20 2.99 46.55 9.50
C GLU A 20 4.35 46.93 8.90
N VAL A 21 4.63 46.47 7.68
CA VAL A 21 5.71 47.03 6.84
C VAL A 21 5.05 47.62 5.59
N LYS A 22 5.11 48.94 5.45
CA LYS A 22 4.51 49.69 4.33
C LYS A 22 5.47 49.75 3.13
N ASN A 23 4.98 49.39 1.96
CA ASN A 23 5.59 49.64 0.65
C ASN A 23 4.74 50.64 -0.18
N GLN A 24 5.41 51.47 -0.96
CA GLN A 24 4.93 52.78 -1.45
C GLN A 24 3.84 52.77 -2.56
N ASN A 25 3.17 51.63 -2.83
CA ASN A 25 2.24 51.52 -3.96
C ASN A 25 0.78 51.23 -3.59
N GLY A 26 0.35 51.50 -2.35
CA GLY A 26 -1.08 51.61 -2.01
C GLY A 26 -1.97 50.36 -2.22
N LEU A 27 -1.39 49.19 -2.51
CA LEU A 27 -2.13 47.94 -2.64
C LEU A 27 -1.96 47.13 -1.35
N VAL A 28 -3.03 47.04 -0.56
CA VAL A 28 -3.10 46.14 0.60
C VAL A 28 -3.22 44.71 0.07
N LEU A 29 -2.09 44.04 -0.12
CA LEU A 29 -2.06 42.59 -0.26
C LEU A 29 -2.16 41.99 1.13
N THR A 30 -3.33 41.50 1.50
CA THR A 30 -3.48 40.59 2.64
C THR A 30 -2.69 39.32 2.33
N SER A 31 -1.44 39.29 2.77
CA SER A 31 -0.58 38.12 2.70
C SER A 31 -1.11 37.04 3.65
N HIS A 32 -2.12 36.31 3.19
CA HIS A 32 -2.30 34.93 3.59
C HIS A 32 -1.30 34.11 2.77
N TYR A 33 -0.01 34.25 3.09
CA TYR A 33 1.00 33.29 2.67
C TYR A 33 0.71 32.00 3.44
N THR A 34 -0.25 31.19 2.97
CA THR A 34 -0.13 29.74 3.13
C THR A 34 1.06 29.35 2.28
N PRO A 35 2.17 28.82 2.85
CA PRO A 35 3.09 28.09 2.02
C PRO A 35 2.25 26.97 1.41
N THR A 36 2.06 27.03 0.11
CA THR A 36 1.78 25.89 -0.75
C THR A 36 2.91 24.89 -0.49
N SER A 37 2.84 24.20 0.63
CA SER A 37 3.64 23.02 0.88
C SER A 37 3.26 22.10 -0.27
N LEU A 38 4.21 21.92 -1.18
CA LEU A 38 4.15 21.10 -2.38
C LEU A 38 3.04 20.06 -2.27
N LEU A 39 1.95 20.22 -3.03
CA LEU A 39 0.88 19.22 -3.11
C LEU A 39 1.54 17.89 -3.46
N ARG A 40 1.77 17.03 -2.45
CA ARG A 40 2.47 15.78 -2.64
C ARG A 40 1.60 14.91 -3.53
N ASN A 41 2.15 14.47 -4.66
CA ASN A 41 1.46 13.51 -5.54
C ASN A 41 1.39 12.16 -4.82
N VAL A 42 0.29 11.94 -4.07
CA VAL A 42 0.09 10.75 -3.24
C VAL A 42 0.19 9.46 -4.06
N PRO A 43 -0.42 9.33 -5.27
CA PRO A 43 -0.22 8.15 -6.11
C PRO A 43 1.24 7.83 -6.46
N GLU A 44 2.02 8.82 -6.89
CA GLU A 44 3.44 8.64 -7.20
C GLU A 44 4.25 8.29 -5.95
N TYR A 45 3.93 8.93 -4.83
CA TYR A 45 4.52 8.60 -3.53
C TYR A 45 4.24 7.15 -3.13
N ILE A 46 3.00 6.67 -3.29
CA ILE A 46 2.62 5.27 -2.99
C ILE A 46 3.40 4.32 -3.90
N THR A 47 3.54 4.66 -5.18
CA THR A 47 4.35 3.85 -6.12
C THR A 47 5.81 3.81 -5.70
N GLY A 48 6.43 4.96 -5.40
CA GLY A 48 7.81 5.02 -4.94
C GLY A 48 8.02 4.28 -3.61
N TYR A 49 7.06 4.38 -2.69
CA TYR A 49 7.09 3.65 -1.42
C TYR A 49 6.99 2.14 -1.64
N ALA A 50 6.05 1.70 -2.49
CA ALA A 50 5.93 0.30 -2.89
C ALA A 50 7.16 -0.17 -3.71
N ASP A 51 7.87 0.73 -4.38
CA ASP A 51 9.12 0.39 -5.08
C ASP A 51 10.26 0.04 -4.12
N GLY A 52 10.23 0.55 -2.89
CA GLY A 52 11.12 0.13 -1.80
C GLY A 52 10.56 -1.07 -1.02
N GLU A 53 9.38 -0.91 -0.43
CA GLU A 53 8.83 -1.79 0.61
C GLU A 53 7.72 -2.73 0.13
N GLY A 54 7.28 -2.59 -1.12
CA GLY A 54 6.20 -3.37 -1.70
C GLY A 54 6.64 -4.78 -2.11
N CYS A 55 5.70 -5.71 -2.02
CA CYS A 55 5.92 -7.11 -2.37
C CYS A 55 4.72 -7.68 -3.13
N PHE A 56 4.97 -8.17 -4.34
CA PHE A 56 4.05 -9.00 -5.10
C PHE A 56 4.37 -10.47 -4.85
N THR A 57 3.37 -11.27 -4.50
CA THR A 57 3.55 -12.69 -4.16
C THR A 57 2.44 -13.53 -4.75
N VAL A 58 2.77 -14.75 -5.16
CA VAL A 58 1.79 -15.79 -5.49
C VAL A 58 2.05 -17.00 -4.60
N THR A 59 1.11 -17.29 -3.71
CA THR A 59 1.20 -18.44 -2.79
C THR A 59 0.45 -19.63 -3.37
N PHE A 60 1.04 -20.82 -3.27
CA PHE A 60 0.41 -22.07 -3.70
C PHE A 60 0.03 -22.91 -2.49
N ASN A 61 -1.26 -23.16 -2.31
CA ASN A 61 -1.78 -23.95 -1.20
C ASN A 61 -2.44 -25.22 -1.71
N ARG A 62 -2.25 -26.34 -0.99
CA ARG A 62 -3.05 -27.53 -1.23
C ARG A 62 -4.51 -27.25 -0.87
N LYS A 63 -5.42 -27.59 -1.76
CA LYS A 63 -6.86 -27.43 -1.56
C LYS A 63 -7.57 -28.64 -2.12
N LEU A 64 -8.06 -29.52 -1.24
CA LEU A 64 -8.69 -30.80 -1.62
C LEU A 64 -9.87 -30.61 -2.58
N LYS A 65 -10.60 -29.51 -2.45
CA LYS A 65 -11.75 -29.15 -3.29
C LYS A 65 -11.37 -28.45 -4.61
N ALA A 66 -10.09 -28.12 -4.83
CA ALA A 66 -9.65 -27.54 -6.09
C ALA A 66 -9.47 -28.64 -7.15
N ASN A 67 -9.84 -28.34 -8.39
CA ASN A 67 -9.77 -29.30 -9.51
C ASN A 67 -8.39 -29.96 -9.63
N LEU A 68 -7.33 -29.15 -9.54
CA LEU A 68 -5.95 -29.62 -9.66
C LEU A 68 -5.30 -29.96 -8.30
N GLY A 69 -6.07 -29.97 -7.20
CA GLY A 69 -5.56 -30.18 -5.84
C GLY A 69 -4.79 -29.00 -5.24
N TRP A 70 -4.64 -27.91 -6.01
CA TRP A 70 -3.89 -26.71 -5.64
C TRP A 70 -4.67 -25.43 -5.94
N GLU A 71 -4.41 -24.41 -5.14
CA GLU A 71 -4.95 -23.06 -5.31
C GLU A 71 -3.79 -22.05 -5.38
N ALA A 72 -3.76 -21.24 -6.43
CA ALA A 72 -2.85 -20.11 -6.56
C ALA A 72 -3.50 -18.86 -5.97
N LYS A 73 -2.81 -18.18 -5.05
CA LYS A 73 -3.27 -16.97 -4.36
C LYS A 73 -2.30 -15.82 -4.59
N PRO A 74 -2.57 -14.93 -5.56
CA PRO A 74 -1.86 -13.69 -5.72
C PRO A 74 -2.15 -12.75 -4.54
N SER A 75 -1.18 -11.93 -4.17
CA SER A 75 -1.34 -10.84 -3.20
C SER A 75 -0.32 -9.74 -3.44
N PHE A 76 -0.74 -8.50 -3.19
CA PHE A 76 0.15 -7.35 -3.04
C PHE A 76 0.22 -6.96 -1.58
N SER A 77 1.39 -6.51 -1.12
CA SER A 77 1.55 -6.07 0.26
C SER A 77 2.66 -5.06 0.45
N VAL A 78 2.56 -4.32 1.55
CA VAL A 78 3.57 -3.36 2.01
C VAL A 78 3.70 -3.54 3.51
N SER A 79 4.94 -3.71 4.01
CA SER A 79 5.23 -3.86 5.43
C SER A 79 5.89 -2.61 6.00
N GLN A 80 5.75 -2.38 7.31
CA GLN A 80 6.44 -1.31 8.04
C GLN A 80 6.47 -1.66 9.54
N ASN A 81 7.40 -1.07 10.30
CA ASN A 81 7.37 -1.11 11.77
C ASN A 81 6.11 -0.44 12.33
N GLU A 82 5.62 -0.92 13.47
CA GLU A 82 4.39 -0.39 14.10
C GLU A 82 4.44 1.13 14.32
N ASP A 83 5.56 1.66 14.81
CA ASP A 83 5.68 3.09 15.17
C ASP A 83 5.54 4.02 13.95
N LYS A 84 5.69 3.47 12.74
CA LYS A 84 5.58 4.17 11.45
C LYS A 84 4.39 3.68 10.61
N ARG A 85 3.37 3.09 11.25
CA ARG A 85 2.18 2.51 10.60
C ARG A 85 1.38 3.50 9.75
N GLN A 86 1.48 4.80 10.01
CA GLN A 86 0.63 5.84 9.39
C GLN A 86 0.70 5.81 7.85
N VAL A 87 1.84 5.43 7.27
CA VAL A 87 1.96 5.28 5.81
C VAL A 87 1.09 4.15 5.26
N LEU A 88 0.95 3.05 6.01
CA LEU A 88 0.07 1.94 5.62
C LEU A 88 -1.40 2.33 5.70
N ASP A 89 -1.78 3.17 6.66
CA ASP A 89 -3.14 3.72 6.76
C ASP A 89 -3.48 4.62 5.56
N ILE A 90 -2.53 5.46 5.13
CA ILE A 90 -2.68 6.28 3.92
C ILE A 90 -2.85 5.38 2.69
N ILE A 91 -2.02 4.34 2.54
CA ILE A 91 -2.11 3.39 1.43
C ILE A 91 -3.46 2.66 1.43
N GLN A 92 -3.89 2.13 2.58
CA GLN A 92 -5.17 1.43 2.72
C GLN A 92 -6.34 2.35 2.36
N LYS A 93 -6.35 3.58 2.88
CA LYS A 93 -7.38 4.57 2.58
C LYS A 93 -7.38 4.98 1.11
N TYR A 94 -6.21 5.12 0.49
CA TYR A 94 -6.08 5.48 -0.92
C TYR A 94 -6.64 4.39 -1.84
N PHE A 95 -6.31 3.13 -1.58
CA PHE A 95 -6.82 2.02 -2.40
C PHE A 95 -8.24 1.60 -2.03
N ASP A 96 -8.73 1.97 -0.84
CA ASP A 96 -10.03 1.58 -0.31
C ASP A 96 -10.28 0.06 -0.40
N CYS A 97 -9.24 -0.73 -0.12
CA CYS A 97 -9.31 -2.18 -0.11
C CYS A 97 -8.20 -2.78 0.75
N GLY A 98 -8.20 -4.10 0.87
CA GLY A 98 -7.22 -4.81 1.69
C GLY A 98 -7.39 -4.55 3.19
N TYR A 99 -6.45 -5.10 3.96
CA TYR A 99 -6.45 -5.01 5.40
C TYR A 99 -5.02 -4.85 5.93
N ILE A 100 -4.91 -4.27 7.12
CA ILE A 100 -3.66 -4.18 7.85
C ILE A 100 -3.67 -5.26 8.94
N ARG A 101 -2.67 -6.14 8.93
CA ARG A 101 -2.44 -7.10 10.01
C ARG A 101 -1.14 -6.78 10.73
N ARG A 102 -1.09 -7.13 12.02
CA ARG A 102 0.13 -7.04 12.82
C ARG A 102 0.83 -8.40 12.85
N ASP A 103 2.16 -8.37 12.77
CA ASP A 103 3.03 -9.48 13.09
C ASP A 103 3.68 -9.22 14.45
N TYR A 104 3.23 -9.96 15.46
CA TYR A 104 3.71 -9.80 16.84
C TYR A 104 5.14 -10.30 17.03
N ALA A 105 5.62 -11.22 16.18
CA ALA A 105 6.98 -11.75 16.30
C ALA A 105 8.02 -10.71 15.85
N ASP A 106 7.72 -9.99 14.77
CA ASP A 106 8.67 -9.09 14.11
C ASP A 106 8.44 -7.60 14.43
N LYS A 107 7.47 -7.25 15.31
CA LYS A 107 7.03 -5.86 15.60
C LYS A 107 6.68 -5.04 14.36
N THR A 108 6.23 -5.72 13.29
CA THR A 108 5.85 -5.09 12.04
C THR A 108 4.34 -5.17 11.82
N VAL A 109 3.83 -4.25 11.01
CA VAL A 109 2.49 -4.28 10.41
C VAL A 109 2.62 -4.44 8.91
N LYS A 110 1.59 -5.05 8.33
CA LYS A 110 1.54 -5.36 6.92
C LYS A 110 0.17 -5.03 6.37
N TYR A 111 0.13 -4.05 5.47
CA TYR A 111 -0.97 -3.85 4.55
C TYR A 111 -0.94 -4.94 3.48
N GLU A 112 -2.08 -5.56 3.19
CA GLU A 112 -2.16 -6.61 2.20
C GLU A 112 -3.51 -6.65 1.49
N VAL A 113 -3.45 -6.84 0.17
CA VAL A 113 -4.58 -7.06 -0.71
C VAL A 113 -4.49 -8.48 -1.25
N ARG A 114 -5.48 -9.31 -0.88
CA ARG A 114 -5.62 -10.70 -1.36
C ARG A 114 -6.86 -10.94 -2.21
N ASN A 115 -7.83 -10.04 -2.15
CA ASN A 115 -9.05 -10.17 -2.93
C ASN A 115 -8.69 -10.00 -4.41
N HIS A 116 -9.02 -11.01 -5.22
CA HIS A 116 -8.68 -11.02 -6.65
C HIS A 116 -9.31 -9.85 -7.41
N ASN A 117 -10.56 -9.50 -7.09
CA ASN A 117 -11.23 -8.36 -7.72
C ASN A 117 -10.52 -7.04 -7.39
N ASP A 118 -10.18 -6.81 -6.12
CA ASP A 118 -9.43 -5.60 -5.73
C ASP A 118 -8.05 -5.53 -6.41
N LEU A 119 -7.37 -6.66 -6.57
CA LEU A 119 -6.11 -6.71 -7.32
C LEU A 119 -6.29 -6.27 -8.78
N MET A 120 -7.34 -6.76 -9.44
CA MET A 120 -7.63 -6.47 -10.84
C MET A 120 -8.12 -5.04 -11.09
N VAL A 121 -8.98 -4.51 -10.20
CA VAL A 121 -9.68 -3.23 -10.44
C VAL A 121 -9.03 -2.04 -9.75
N LYS A 122 -8.18 -2.25 -8.72
CA LYS A 122 -7.54 -1.17 -7.94
C LYS A 122 -6.01 -1.23 -8.03
N ILE A 123 -5.42 -2.37 -7.70
CA ILE A 123 -3.95 -2.47 -7.54
C ILE A 123 -3.23 -2.47 -8.88
N ILE A 124 -3.63 -3.34 -9.81
CA ILE A 124 -3.01 -3.42 -11.14
C ILE A 124 -3.14 -2.09 -11.89
N PRO A 125 -4.34 -1.48 -12.01
CA PRO A 125 -4.48 -0.22 -12.75
C PRO A 125 -3.65 0.93 -12.17
N HIS A 126 -3.49 0.99 -10.85
CA HIS A 126 -2.63 1.99 -10.23
C HIS A 126 -1.18 1.86 -10.68
N PHE A 127 -0.60 0.65 -10.61
CA PHE A 127 0.80 0.44 -10.99
C PHE A 127 1.04 0.39 -12.51
N GLU A 128 -0.01 0.27 -13.32
CA GLU A 128 0.07 0.56 -14.76
C GLU A 128 0.14 2.06 -15.03
N LYS A 129 -0.65 2.86 -14.31
CA LYS A 129 -0.65 4.33 -14.44
C LYS A 129 0.60 4.97 -13.85
N PHE A 130 1.12 4.42 -12.76
CA PHE A 130 2.30 4.87 -12.05
C PHE A 130 3.31 3.72 -12.00
N PRO A 131 4.18 3.59 -13.02
CA PRO A 131 5.07 2.43 -13.14
C PRO A 131 6.23 2.50 -12.14
N PHE A 132 6.63 1.33 -11.63
CA PHE A 132 7.85 1.16 -10.83
C PHE A 132 9.10 1.54 -11.63
N LEU A 133 10.10 2.08 -10.94
CA LEU A 133 11.40 2.46 -11.52
C LEU A 133 12.46 1.37 -11.31
N SER A 134 12.36 0.62 -10.20
CA SER A 134 13.30 -0.46 -9.90
C SER A 134 12.99 -1.76 -10.65
N GLY A 135 13.80 -2.80 -10.41
CA GLY A 135 13.55 -4.17 -10.86
C GLY A 135 12.19 -4.75 -10.43
N LYS A 136 11.48 -4.12 -9.49
CA LYS A 136 10.10 -4.48 -9.10
C LYS A 136 9.11 -4.41 -10.24
N LYS A 137 9.37 -3.55 -11.24
CA LYS A 137 8.57 -3.51 -12.48
C LYS A 137 8.43 -4.90 -13.12
N ARG A 138 9.51 -5.68 -13.13
CA ARG A 138 9.51 -7.05 -13.69
C ARG A 138 8.60 -7.98 -12.89
N ASP A 139 8.65 -7.92 -11.56
CA ASP A 139 7.78 -8.72 -10.69
C ASP A 139 6.31 -8.34 -10.87
N PHE A 140 6.02 -7.03 -10.96
CA PHE A 140 4.69 -6.51 -11.23
C PHE A 140 4.13 -7.02 -12.57
N GLU A 141 4.92 -6.99 -13.64
CA GLU A 141 4.46 -7.47 -14.95
C GLU A 141 4.17 -8.99 -14.96
N LEU A 142 4.99 -9.79 -14.26
CA LEU A 142 4.71 -11.21 -14.07
C LEU A 142 3.46 -11.43 -13.23
N PHE A 143 3.31 -10.68 -12.14
CA PHE A 143 2.15 -10.72 -11.26
C PHE A 143 0.85 -10.36 -11.99
N LYS A 144 0.86 -9.28 -12.78
CA LYS A 144 -0.26 -8.85 -13.63
C LYS A 144 -0.68 -9.95 -14.60
N LYS A 145 0.29 -10.57 -15.29
CA LYS A 145 0.03 -11.71 -16.20
C LYS A 145 -0.65 -12.88 -15.47
N ILE A 146 -0.17 -13.23 -14.27
CA ILE A 146 -0.75 -14.30 -13.45
C ILE A 146 -2.19 -13.96 -13.07
N CYS A 147 -2.44 -12.75 -12.57
CA CYS A 147 -3.79 -12.31 -12.21
C CYS A 147 -4.72 -12.38 -13.43
N GLY A 148 -4.29 -11.96 -14.61
CA GLY A 148 -5.09 -12.08 -15.84
C GLY A 148 -5.40 -13.53 -16.27
N ILE A 149 -4.53 -14.50 -15.99
CA ILE A 149 -4.84 -15.93 -16.21
C ILE A 149 -5.91 -16.40 -15.21
N ILE A 150 -5.82 -15.95 -13.97
CA ILE A 150 -6.77 -16.30 -12.91
C ILE A 150 -8.16 -15.71 -13.20
N ASP A 151 -8.19 -14.44 -13.61
CA ASP A 151 -9.40 -13.69 -13.91
C ASP A 151 -10.26 -14.33 -15.01
N ARG A 152 -9.60 -14.79 -16.08
CA ARG A 152 -10.23 -15.55 -17.17
C ARG A 152 -10.59 -17.00 -16.79
N LYS A 153 -10.43 -17.39 -15.53
CA LYS A 153 -10.60 -18.77 -15.02
C LYS A 153 -9.74 -19.84 -15.70
N ALA A 154 -8.75 -19.44 -16.52
CA ALA A 154 -7.88 -20.36 -17.24
C ALA A 154 -6.96 -21.17 -16.30
N HIS A 155 -6.72 -20.67 -15.09
CA HIS A 155 -6.01 -21.39 -14.02
C HIS A 155 -6.63 -22.74 -13.62
N LEU A 156 -7.86 -23.03 -14.03
CA LEU A 156 -8.49 -24.33 -13.82
C LEU A 156 -7.94 -25.42 -14.76
N GLN A 157 -7.26 -25.02 -15.84
CA GLN A 157 -6.60 -25.92 -16.79
C GLN A 157 -5.16 -26.19 -16.38
N LYS A 158 -4.72 -27.45 -16.49
CA LYS A 158 -3.40 -27.92 -16.04
C LYS A 158 -2.25 -27.12 -16.64
N ASP A 159 -2.24 -26.94 -17.95
CA ASP A 159 -1.15 -26.22 -18.65
C ASP A 159 -1.08 -24.74 -18.25
N SER A 160 -2.24 -24.11 -18.09
CA SER A 160 -2.33 -22.72 -17.61
C SER A 160 -1.90 -22.58 -16.15
N PHE A 161 -2.19 -23.58 -15.31
CA PHE A 161 -1.71 -23.61 -13.93
C PHE A 161 -0.19 -23.81 -13.85
N ILE A 162 0.37 -24.71 -14.67
CA ILE A 162 1.82 -24.88 -14.81
C ILE A 162 2.46 -23.56 -15.25
N LYS A 163 1.86 -22.85 -16.21
CA LYS A 163 2.30 -21.52 -16.62
C LYS A 163 2.30 -20.51 -15.45
N ILE A 164 1.25 -20.50 -14.62
CA ILE A 164 1.21 -19.66 -13.40
C ILE A 164 2.37 -20.00 -12.46
N VAL A 165 2.61 -21.29 -12.21
CA VAL A 165 3.73 -21.74 -11.36
C VAL A 165 5.05 -21.23 -11.94
N ASN A 166 5.32 -21.46 -13.23
CA ASN A 166 6.58 -21.03 -13.83
C ASN A 166 6.76 -19.50 -13.80
N LEU A 167 5.72 -18.72 -14.08
CA LEU A 167 5.77 -17.26 -13.98
C LEU A 167 6.05 -16.80 -12.54
N ALA A 168 5.37 -17.39 -11.55
CA ALA A 168 5.60 -17.05 -10.15
C ALA A 168 7.04 -17.36 -9.71
N TYR A 169 7.66 -18.41 -10.24
CA TYR A 169 9.06 -18.79 -9.95
C TYR A 169 10.11 -17.94 -10.67
N GLN A 170 9.71 -17.11 -11.62
CA GLN A 170 10.56 -16.07 -12.19
C GLN A 170 10.50 -14.77 -11.36
N MET A 171 9.47 -14.56 -10.54
CA MET A 171 9.41 -13.42 -9.62
C MET A 171 10.43 -13.55 -8.49
N ASN A 172 10.86 -12.41 -7.94
CA ASN A 172 11.78 -12.37 -6.80
C ASN A 172 11.31 -13.28 -5.65
N GLY A 173 12.21 -14.16 -5.19
CA GLY A 173 11.85 -15.43 -4.57
C GLY A 173 12.25 -15.63 -3.11
N SER A 174 12.16 -14.60 -2.27
CA SER A 174 12.67 -14.66 -0.87
C SER A 174 11.73 -15.33 0.15
N GLY A 175 10.73 -16.09 -0.30
CA GLY A 175 9.81 -16.78 0.62
C GLY A 175 10.47 -17.95 1.35
N LYS A 176 10.75 -17.81 2.66
CA LYS A 176 11.32 -18.88 3.52
C LYS A 176 10.56 -20.22 3.46
N ARG A 177 9.27 -20.20 3.10
CA ARG A 177 8.38 -21.38 3.00
C ARG A 177 8.00 -21.73 1.57
N ARG A 178 8.78 -21.29 0.58
CA ARG A 178 8.50 -21.53 -0.83
C ARG A 178 8.72 -23.02 -1.14
N ARG A 179 7.67 -23.73 -1.55
CA ARG A 179 7.79 -25.12 -2.03
C ARG A 179 8.60 -25.18 -3.32
N PRO A 180 9.19 -26.31 -3.72
CA PRO A 180 9.76 -26.45 -5.07
C PRO A 180 8.66 -26.46 -6.15
N ALA A 181 8.89 -25.79 -7.28
CA ALA A 181 7.93 -25.77 -8.40
C ALA A 181 7.61 -27.19 -8.91
N LYS A 182 8.64 -28.05 -8.98
CA LYS A 182 8.49 -29.47 -9.38
C LYS A 182 7.54 -30.24 -8.46
N GLU A 183 7.56 -29.97 -7.16
CA GLU A 183 6.64 -30.62 -6.20
C GLU A 183 5.17 -30.26 -6.54
N ILE A 184 4.91 -28.99 -6.82
CA ILE A 184 3.56 -28.51 -7.15
C ILE A 184 3.11 -29.14 -8.48
N ILE A 185 3.94 -29.03 -9.53
CA ILE A 185 3.60 -29.48 -10.88
C ILE A 185 3.37 -31.00 -10.92
N ASN A 186 4.24 -31.79 -10.30
CA ASN A 186 4.14 -33.25 -10.31
C ASN A 186 2.97 -33.77 -9.47
N SER A 187 2.38 -32.94 -8.61
CA SER A 187 1.25 -33.31 -7.75
C SER A 187 -0.09 -32.69 -8.18
N LEU A 188 -0.14 -32.08 -9.37
CA LEU A 188 -1.41 -31.68 -9.98
C LEU A 188 -2.21 -32.94 -10.35
N ARG A 189 -3.49 -32.95 -9.97
CA ARG A 189 -4.44 -34.00 -10.35
C ARG A 189 -4.68 -34.07 -11.86
#